data_AF-A0A7C2P143-F1
#
_entry.id   AF-A0A7C2P143-F1
#
_cell.length_a   1.000
_cell.length_b   1.000
_cell.length_c   1.000
_cell.angle_alpha   90.00
_cell.angle_beta   90.00
_cell.angle_gamma   90.00
#
_symmetry.space_group_name_H-M   'P 1'
#
loop_
_entity.id
_entity.type
_entity.pdbx_description
1 polymer ?
#
loop_
_entity_poly.entity_id
_entity_poly.type
_entity_poly.pdbx_seq_one_letter_code
_entity_poly.pdbx_strand_id
1 'polypeptide(L)'
;LAAILLVTGFKLASPALFQTMWRQGPYQFAPFVITVTAIVLTDLLVGVLIGLATSLGFILNSNLRRPLRRSVERHVGGDVLHITLANQVSFLNRGKLTEVLDAVPRGGHVLLDAQQTDYIDPDVLDLIREFRDRTAPARGIRVSLLGFRSKYQFEDHLEYVDYSTREFQRQLTPAQVLAYLKEGHARFRTGRRLTRDIRRQILATGTDGQHPLAVVLHCIDSRTPAELLFDVGVGDIFSVRVAGNTTSPKVLGSLEYGCAVAGAKLVLVMGHTRCGAVTTAVRAACTTESVAQLTGCQHVEYVLKDIQEVIDRHACARMDQMSPAEQNAFVDGVARANVLRTLDVIRQQSPTLARLEREGQIAIVGTIYDVMTGEFTFWSDELVDDRTATLAQSNGQPGEGA
;
A
#
# COMPACT_ATOMS: atom_id res chain seq x y z
N LEU A 1 -4.83 0.79 70.24
CA LEU A 1 -5.64 0.15 69.19
C LEU A 1 -6.05 1.13 68.09
N ALA A 2 -6.77 2.21 68.40
CA ALA A 2 -7.20 3.21 67.42
C ALA A 2 -6.05 3.81 66.58
N ALA A 3 -4.94 4.20 67.21
CA ALA A 3 -3.76 4.71 66.50
C ALA A 3 -3.14 3.68 65.52
N ILE A 4 -3.16 2.39 65.89
CA ILE A 4 -2.67 1.31 65.03
C ILE A 4 -3.61 1.14 63.82
N LEU A 5 -4.93 1.17 64.03
CA LEU A 5 -5.92 1.10 62.94
C LEU A 5 -5.81 2.30 62.00
N LEU A 6 -5.57 3.51 62.53
CA LEU A 6 -5.42 4.73 61.74
C LEU A 6 -4.14 4.70 60.88
N VAL A 7 -3.02 4.26 61.45
CA VAL A 7 -1.75 4.08 60.71
C VAL A 7 -1.87 2.96 59.67
N THR A 8 -2.56 1.88 59.99
CA THR A 8 -2.74 0.75 59.06
C THR A 8 -3.66 1.14 57.91
N GLY A 9 -4.77 1.84 58.19
CA GLY A 9 -5.67 2.41 57.18
C GLY A 9 -4.98 3.42 56.28
N PHE A 10 -4.16 4.32 56.85
CA PHE A 10 -3.39 5.30 56.07
C PHE A 10 -2.35 4.65 55.15
N LYS A 11 -1.72 3.55 55.57
CA LYS A 11 -0.78 2.79 54.73
C LYS A 11 -1.48 2.05 53.58
N LEU A 12 -2.69 1.52 53.83
CA LEU A 12 -3.45 0.77 52.82
C LEU A 12 -4.14 1.68 51.79
N ALA A 13 -4.53 2.89 52.16
CA ALA A 13 -5.24 3.84 51.30
C ALA A 13 -4.57 5.24 51.32
N SER A 14 -3.26 5.28 51.07
CA SER A 14 -2.50 6.53 51.14
C SER A 14 -2.90 7.53 50.04
N PRO A 15 -2.80 8.85 50.29
CA PRO A 15 -3.08 9.87 49.27
C PRO A 15 -2.25 9.73 47.98
N ALA A 16 -1.03 9.20 48.09
CA ALA A 16 -0.17 8.91 46.94
C ALA A 16 -0.75 7.80 46.04
N LEU A 17 -1.42 6.80 46.62
CA LEU A 17 -2.09 5.73 45.87
C LEU A 17 -3.28 6.27 45.07
N PHE A 18 -4.09 7.15 45.68
CA PHE A 18 -5.19 7.83 44.99
C PHE A 18 -4.70 8.66 43.79
N GLN A 19 -3.61 9.41 43.96
CA GLN A 19 -3.02 10.20 42.89
C GLN A 19 -2.48 9.31 41.75
N THR A 20 -1.91 8.15 42.09
CA THR A 20 -1.40 7.18 41.11
C THR A 20 -2.56 6.59 40.29
N MET A 21 -3.63 6.14 40.95
CA MET A 21 -4.80 5.58 40.28
C MET A 21 -5.53 6.61 39.42
N TRP A 22 -5.61 7.86 39.86
CA TRP A 22 -6.17 8.96 39.07
C TRP A 22 -5.40 9.20 37.77
N ARG A 23 -4.06 9.15 37.82
CA ARG A 23 -3.20 9.31 36.64
C ARG A 23 -3.30 8.15 35.64
N GLN A 24 -3.70 6.96 36.09
CA GLN A 24 -3.93 5.80 35.21
C GLN A 24 -5.27 5.87 34.46
N GLY A 25 -6.09 6.89 34.73
CA GLY A 25 -7.31 7.19 34.00
C GLY A 25 -8.58 6.62 34.64
N PRO A 26 -9.75 7.02 34.13
CA PRO A 26 -11.05 6.77 34.78
C PRO A 26 -11.39 5.27 34.91
N TYR A 27 -10.89 4.43 33.99
CA TYR A 27 -11.13 2.99 33.99
C TYR A 27 -10.42 2.24 35.13
N GLN A 28 -9.30 2.76 35.63
CA GLN A 28 -8.60 2.19 36.80
C GLN A 28 -9.03 2.88 38.09
N PHE A 29 -9.29 4.19 38.02
CA PHE A 29 -9.70 4.98 39.18
C PHE A 29 -11.11 4.63 39.70
N ALA A 30 -12.09 4.42 38.82
CA ALA A 30 -13.48 4.19 39.24
C ALA A 30 -13.65 2.88 40.06
N PRO A 31 -13.16 1.70 39.60
CA PRO A 31 -13.23 0.49 40.42
C PRO A 31 -12.48 0.61 41.74
N PHE A 32 -11.33 1.30 41.75
CA PHE A 32 -10.53 1.53 42.95
C PHE A 32 -11.31 2.33 44.00
N VAL A 33 -11.89 3.47 43.63
CA VAL A 33 -12.69 4.29 44.57
C VAL A 33 -13.91 3.53 45.07
N ILE A 34 -14.63 2.84 44.18
CA ILE A 34 -15.78 2.01 44.56
C ILE A 34 -15.38 0.96 45.59
N THR A 35 -14.23 0.30 45.41
CA THR A 35 -13.70 -0.69 46.35
C THR A 35 -13.38 -0.07 47.71
N VAL A 36 -12.67 1.06 47.73
CA VAL A 36 -12.29 1.73 48.99
C VAL A 36 -13.52 2.23 49.73
N THR A 37 -14.48 2.85 49.04
CA THR A 37 -15.74 3.30 49.63
C THR A 37 -16.56 2.12 50.18
N ALA A 38 -16.62 1.01 49.45
CA ALA A 38 -17.33 -0.19 49.92
C ALA A 38 -16.69 -0.77 51.19
N ILE A 39 -15.34 -0.85 51.26
CA ILE A 39 -14.62 -1.32 52.46
C ILE A 39 -14.92 -0.43 53.68
N VAL A 40 -14.98 0.89 53.49
CA VAL A 40 -15.23 1.85 54.59
C VAL A 40 -16.66 1.77 55.11
N LEU A 41 -17.65 1.53 54.23
CA LEU A 41 -19.07 1.53 54.59
C LEU A 41 -19.60 0.16 55.03
N THR A 42 -18.90 -0.92 54.70
CA THR A 42 -19.30 -2.28 55.04
C THR A 42 -18.24 -2.94 55.91
N ASP A 43 -17.49 -3.87 55.34
CA ASP A 43 -16.36 -4.54 55.94
C ASP A 43 -15.37 -4.92 54.84
N LEU A 44 -14.18 -5.38 55.25
CA LEU A 44 -13.10 -5.70 54.31
C LEU A 44 -13.51 -6.79 53.31
N LEU A 45 -14.24 -7.81 53.76
CA LEU A 45 -14.58 -8.95 52.92
C LEU A 45 -15.61 -8.56 51.85
N VAL A 46 -16.70 -7.91 52.27
CA VAL A 46 -17.77 -7.45 51.38
C VAL A 46 -17.23 -6.39 50.41
N GLY A 47 -16.41 -5.46 50.91
CA GLY A 47 -15.82 -4.40 50.10
C GLY A 47 -14.88 -4.94 49.00
N VAL A 48 -14.06 -5.96 49.32
CA VAL A 48 -13.18 -6.62 48.34
C VAL A 48 -13.99 -7.36 47.28
N LEU A 49 -15.08 -8.06 47.65
CA LEU A 49 -15.94 -8.76 46.69
C LEU A 49 -16.61 -7.78 45.71
N ILE A 50 -17.13 -6.66 46.21
CA ILE A 50 -17.71 -5.59 45.38
C ILE A 50 -16.65 -5.00 44.45
N GLY A 51 -15.45 -4.77 44.97
CA GLY A 51 -14.32 -4.25 44.19
C GLY A 51 -13.89 -5.17 43.05
N LEU A 52 -13.81 -6.48 43.33
CA LEU A 52 -13.48 -7.50 42.33
C LEU A 52 -14.56 -7.59 41.25
N ALA A 53 -15.84 -7.62 41.64
CA ALA A 53 -16.95 -7.65 40.69
C ALA A 53 -17.00 -6.40 39.81
N THR A 54 -16.79 -5.22 40.39
CA THR A 54 -16.74 -3.95 39.66
C THR A 54 -15.56 -3.90 38.70
N SER A 55 -14.37 -4.30 39.15
CA SER A 55 -13.17 -4.34 38.31
C SER A 55 -13.33 -5.31 37.14
N LEU A 56 -13.89 -6.50 37.40
CA LEU A 56 -14.19 -7.49 36.38
C LEU A 56 -15.19 -6.93 35.35
N GLY A 57 -16.26 -6.26 35.79
CA GLY A 57 -17.22 -5.61 34.91
C GLY A 57 -16.61 -4.51 34.03
N PHE A 58 -15.74 -3.67 34.59
CA PHE A 58 -15.04 -2.62 33.84
C PHE A 58 -14.05 -3.20 32.82
N ILE A 59 -13.31 -4.25 33.19
CA ILE A 59 -12.39 -4.95 32.30
C ILE A 59 -13.17 -5.60 31.15
N LEU A 60 -14.28 -6.29 31.45
CA LEU A 60 -15.14 -6.90 30.44
C LEU A 60 -15.68 -5.84 29.47
N ASN A 61 -16.30 -4.79 29.99
CA ASN A 61 -16.89 -3.72 29.18
C ASN A 61 -15.85 -2.96 28.34
N SER A 62 -14.63 -2.76 28.85
CA SER A 62 -13.54 -2.13 28.11
C SER A 62 -13.03 -3.03 26.97
N ASN A 63 -12.89 -4.33 27.22
CA ASN A 63 -12.43 -5.30 26.24
C ASN A 63 -13.47 -5.53 25.12
N LEU A 64 -14.76 -5.54 25.48
CA LEU A 64 -15.87 -5.72 24.55
C LEU A 64 -16.09 -4.53 23.58
N ARG A 65 -15.51 -3.35 23.85
CA ARG A 65 -15.71 -2.12 23.05
C ARG A 65 -14.73 -1.94 21.88
N ARG A 66 -13.76 -2.84 21.65
CA ARG A 66 -12.83 -2.74 20.49
C ARG A 66 -12.78 -4.00 19.60
N PRO A 67 -13.90 -4.45 19.02
CA PRO A 67 -13.95 -5.76 18.35
C PRO A 67 -13.74 -5.75 16.83
N LEU A 68 -13.76 -4.59 16.17
CA LEU A 68 -13.71 -4.53 14.70
C LEU A 68 -12.74 -3.44 14.27
N ARG A 69 -11.72 -3.82 13.48
CA ARG A 69 -10.89 -2.87 12.74
C ARG A 69 -11.49 -2.71 11.35
N ARG A 70 -11.88 -1.47 11.03
CA ARG A 70 -12.40 -1.09 9.72
C ARG A 70 -11.27 -0.43 8.93
N SER A 71 -10.90 -1.01 7.80
CA SER A 71 -10.10 -0.35 6.77
C SER A 71 -10.92 -0.26 5.49
N VAL A 72 -11.04 0.93 4.92
CA VAL A 72 -11.53 1.05 3.54
C VAL A 72 -10.32 0.84 2.65
N GLU A 73 -10.33 -0.25 1.90
CA GLU A 73 -9.22 -0.64 1.04
C GLU A 73 -9.61 -0.40 -0.40
N ARG A 74 -9.00 0.61 -1.02
CA ARG A 74 -9.18 0.88 -2.44
C ARG A 74 -8.50 -0.22 -3.24
N HIS A 75 -9.30 -1.11 -3.82
CA HIS A 75 -8.82 -2.15 -4.72
C HIS A 75 -9.06 -1.72 -6.16
N VAL A 76 -8.38 -2.39 -7.08
CA VAL A 76 -8.33 -2.00 -8.50
C VAL A 76 -9.73 -2.07 -9.14
N GLY A 77 -10.62 -2.94 -8.65
CA GLY A 77 -12.02 -3.07 -9.09
C GLY A 77 -13.06 -2.23 -8.34
N GLY A 78 -12.64 -1.31 -7.45
CA GLY A 78 -13.53 -0.46 -6.64
C GLY A 78 -13.14 -0.40 -5.16
N ASP A 79 -13.77 0.51 -4.41
CA ASP A 79 -13.60 0.59 -2.95
C ASP A 79 -14.13 -0.71 -2.31
N VAL A 80 -13.24 -1.49 -1.69
CA VAL A 80 -13.61 -2.66 -0.90
C VAL A 80 -13.60 -2.25 0.57
N LEU A 81 -14.73 -2.41 1.24
CA LEU A 81 -14.78 -2.27 2.69
C LEU A 81 -14.16 -3.52 3.32
N HIS A 82 -12.95 -3.42 3.85
CA HIS A 82 -12.30 -4.50 4.58
C HIS A 82 -12.63 -4.40 6.07
N ILE A 83 -13.29 -5.45 6.56
CA ILE A 83 -13.68 -5.63 7.95
C ILE A 83 -12.86 -6.78 8.51
N THR A 84 -11.85 -6.47 9.32
CA THR A 84 -11.10 -7.48 10.05
C THR A 84 -11.84 -7.80 11.35
N LEU A 85 -12.22 -9.07 11.49
CA LEU A 85 -12.86 -9.61 12.68
C LEU A 85 -11.84 -9.76 13.81
N ALA A 86 -12.25 -9.49 15.05
CA ALA A 86 -11.42 -9.76 16.22
C ALA A 86 -11.11 -11.26 16.38
N ASN A 87 -10.12 -11.57 17.21
CA ASN A 87 -9.80 -12.96 17.59
C ASN A 87 -11.02 -13.69 18.18
N GLN A 88 -11.81 -13.00 19.00
CA GLN A 88 -13.05 -13.49 19.59
C GLN A 88 -14.20 -12.59 19.15
N VAL A 89 -15.13 -13.13 18.37
CA VAL A 89 -16.33 -12.41 17.93
C VAL A 89 -17.53 -12.98 18.69
N SER A 90 -18.01 -12.23 19.67
CA SER A 90 -19.14 -12.56 20.53
C SER A 90 -20.46 -11.97 20.02
N PHE A 91 -21.60 -12.42 20.57
CA PHE A 91 -22.93 -11.84 20.32
C PHE A 91 -22.97 -10.30 20.45
N LEU A 92 -22.22 -9.72 21.39
CA LEU A 92 -22.17 -8.27 21.61
C LEU A 92 -21.61 -7.49 20.42
N ASN A 93 -20.97 -8.17 19.46
CA ASN A 93 -20.42 -7.58 18.26
C ASN A 93 -21.44 -7.49 17.12
N ARG A 94 -22.59 -8.18 17.23
CA ARG A 94 -23.66 -8.22 16.22
C ARG A 94 -24.13 -6.83 15.80
N GLY A 95 -24.42 -5.95 16.76
CA GLY A 95 -24.92 -4.59 16.48
C GLY A 95 -23.93 -3.73 15.70
N LYS A 96 -22.64 -3.78 16.08
CA LYS A 96 -21.61 -3.00 15.38
C LYS A 96 -21.31 -3.57 13.99
N LEU A 97 -21.30 -4.89 13.84
CA LEU A 97 -21.12 -5.52 12.53
C LEU A 97 -22.29 -5.17 11.59
N THR A 98 -23.53 -5.18 12.11
CA THR A 98 -24.72 -4.77 11.35
C THR A 98 -24.60 -3.32 10.86
N GLU A 99 -24.25 -2.38 11.74
CA GLU A 99 -24.04 -0.97 11.38
C GLU A 99 -23.00 -0.79 10.27
N VAL A 100 -21.91 -1.57 10.30
CA VAL A 100 -20.84 -1.48 9.29
C VAL A 100 -21.28 -2.10 7.96
N LEU A 101 -21.97 -3.24 7.99
CA LEU A 101 -22.50 -3.91 6.79
C LEU A 101 -23.61 -3.08 6.13
N ASP A 102 -24.45 -2.42 6.92
CA ASP A 102 -25.50 -1.54 6.42
C ASP A 102 -24.94 -0.30 5.73
N ALA A 103 -23.78 0.20 6.18
CA ALA A 103 -23.10 1.35 5.61
C ALA A 103 -22.42 1.08 4.24
N VAL A 104 -22.40 -0.16 3.74
CA VAL A 104 -21.80 -0.49 2.44
C VAL A 104 -22.67 0.09 1.30
N PRO A 105 -22.13 0.89 0.37
CA PRO A 105 -22.93 1.42 -0.74
C PRO A 105 -23.48 0.30 -1.65
N ARG A 106 -24.62 0.54 -2.31
CA ARG A 106 -25.17 -0.38 -3.33
C ARG A 106 -24.16 -0.57 -4.46
N GLY A 107 -24.00 -1.79 -4.96
CA GLY A 107 -22.96 -2.10 -5.95
C GLY A 107 -21.53 -2.18 -5.38
N GLY A 108 -21.35 -1.95 -4.07
CA GLY A 108 -20.04 -1.95 -3.41
C GLY A 108 -19.49 -3.35 -3.15
N HIS A 109 -18.27 -3.41 -2.64
CA HIS A 109 -17.59 -4.66 -2.31
C HIS A 109 -17.24 -4.68 -0.82
N VAL A 110 -17.38 -5.83 -0.16
CA VAL A 110 -17.01 -6.02 1.24
C VAL A 110 -16.16 -7.27 1.41
N LEU A 111 -15.07 -7.16 2.16
CA LEU A 111 -14.24 -8.28 2.61
C LEU A 111 -14.45 -8.47 4.11
N LEU A 112 -14.87 -9.66 4.49
CA LEU A 112 -14.87 -10.13 5.87
C LEU A 112 -13.64 -11.02 6.09
N ASP A 113 -12.68 -10.53 6.88
CA ASP A 113 -11.44 -11.23 7.21
C ASP A 113 -11.48 -11.81 8.62
N ALA A 114 -11.42 -13.13 8.69
CA ALA A 114 -11.41 -13.97 9.88
C ALA A 114 -10.08 -14.70 10.08
N GLN A 115 -8.99 -14.35 9.38
CA GLN A 115 -7.70 -15.06 9.44
C GLN A 115 -7.12 -15.12 10.86
N GLN A 116 -7.36 -14.09 11.67
CA GLN A 116 -6.92 -14.04 13.08
C GLN A 116 -8.03 -14.43 14.07
N THR A 117 -9.17 -14.91 13.57
CA THR A 117 -10.36 -15.22 14.37
C THR A 117 -10.39 -16.68 14.81
N ASP A 118 -10.42 -16.86 16.12
CA ASP A 118 -10.47 -18.19 16.75
C ASP A 118 -11.89 -18.66 16.99
N TYR A 119 -12.76 -17.73 17.38
CA TYR A 119 -14.15 -18.00 17.72
C TYR A 119 -15.09 -16.93 17.14
N ILE A 120 -16.21 -17.39 16.58
CA ILE A 120 -17.32 -16.55 16.17
C ILE A 120 -18.60 -17.16 16.76
N ASP A 121 -19.37 -16.33 17.42
CA ASP A 121 -20.67 -16.66 17.97
C ASP A 121 -21.67 -17.08 16.87
N PRO A 122 -22.51 -18.11 17.09
CA PRO A 122 -23.52 -18.55 16.11
C PRO A 122 -24.42 -17.44 15.57
N ASP A 123 -24.85 -16.49 16.41
CA ASP A 123 -25.73 -15.40 15.97
C ASP A 123 -25.02 -14.42 15.03
N VAL A 124 -23.70 -14.28 15.19
CA VAL A 124 -22.89 -13.46 14.28
C VAL A 124 -22.60 -14.21 12.98
N LEU A 125 -22.41 -15.53 13.03
CA LEU A 125 -22.31 -16.36 11.83
C LEU A 125 -23.60 -16.26 11.00
N ASP A 126 -24.77 -16.32 11.65
CA ASP A 126 -26.06 -16.20 10.98
C ASP A 126 -26.29 -14.80 10.40
N LEU A 127 -25.87 -13.73 11.09
CA LEU A 127 -25.85 -12.38 10.53
C LEU A 127 -25.00 -12.31 9.24
N ILE A 128 -23.81 -12.92 9.25
CA ILE A 128 -22.91 -12.93 8.08
C ILE A 128 -23.55 -13.72 6.93
N ARG A 129 -24.16 -14.88 7.21
CA ARG A 129 -24.89 -15.69 6.21
C ARG A 129 -26.07 -14.93 5.63
N GLU A 130 -26.91 -14.34 6.48
CA GLU A 130 -28.06 -13.55 6.05
C GLU A 130 -27.63 -12.38 5.17
N PHE A 131 -26.57 -11.67 5.56
CA PHE A 131 -26.04 -10.58 4.77
C PHE A 131 -25.54 -11.06 3.40
N ARG A 132 -24.72 -12.13 3.37
CA ARG A 132 -24.16 -12.70 2.13
C ARG A 132 -25.25 -13.25 1.20
N ASP A 133 -26.22 -13.98 1.72
CA ASP A 133 -27.16 -14.76 0.92
C ASP A 133 -28.42 -13.98 0.54
N ARG A 134 -28.75 -12.90 1.28
CA ARG A 134 -29.97 -12.11 1.05
C ARG A 134 -29.69 -10.64 0.82
N THR A 135 -29.06 -9.96 1.78
CA THR A 135 -28.94 -8.50 1.77
C THR A 135 -27.99 -8.01 0.68
N ALA A 136 -26.86 -8.68 0.49
CA ALA A 136 -25.85 -8.28 -0.47
C ALA A 136 -26.32 -8.47 -1.92
N PRO A 137 -26.89 -9.63 -2.34
CA PRO A 137 -27.45 -9.79 -3.67
C PRO A 137 -28.55 -8.78 -3.97
N ALA A 138 -29.45 -8.51 -3.00
CA ALA A 138 -30.52 -7.53 -3.15
C ALA A 138 -30.02 -6.09 -3.35
N ARG A 139 -28.81 -5.78 -2.88
CA ARG A 139 -28.16 -4.46 -3.01
C ARG A 139 -27.09 -4.43 -4.11
N GLY A 140 -26.89 -5.54 -4.83
CA GLY A 140 -25.79 -5.71 -5.77
C GLY A 140 -24.40 -5.64 -5.13
N ILE A 141 -24.28 -5.89 -3.83
CA ILE A 141 -23.01 -5.88 -3.11
C ILE A 141 -22.30 -7.22 -3.33
N ARG A 142 -21.01 -7.20 -3.65
CA ARG A 142 -20.17 -8.41 -3.72
C ARG A 142 -19.54 -8.68 -2.36
N VAL A 143 -19.64 -9.92 -1.90
CA VAL A 143 -19.18 -10.31 -0.56
C VAL A 143 -18.02 -11.26 -0.70
N SER A 144 -16.94 -10.95 0.02
CA SER A 144 -15.74 -11.77 0.06
C SER A 144 -15.47 -12.23 1.48
N LEU A 145 -15.20 -13.52 1.64
CA LEU A 145 -14.89 -14.16 2.91
C LEU A 145 -13.45 -14.67 2.88
N LEU A 146 -12.69 -14.40 3.94
CA LEU A 146 -11.29 -14.82 4.05
C LEU A 146 -11.03 -15.39 5.44
N GLY A 147 -10.45 -16.59 5.52
CA GLY A 147 -9.93 -17.14 6.76
C GLY A 147 -10.99 -17.71 7.70
N PHE A 148 -12.20 -18.00 7.24
CA PHE A 148 -13.21 -18.64 8.09
C PHE A 148 -12.84 -20.11 8.33
N ARG A 149 -12.84 -20.52 9.61
CA ARG A 149 -12.54 -21.91 9.98
C ARG A 149 -13.56 -22.87 9.35
N SER A 150 -13.10 -24.03 8.85
CA SER A 150 -13.93 -25.04 8.17
C SER A 150 -15.18 -25.48 8.94
N LYS A 151 -15.11 -25.51 10.29
CA LYS A 151 -16.25 -25.81 11.18
C LYS A 151 -17.45 -24.85 11.02
N TYR A 152 -17.25 -23.66 10.45
CA TYR A 152 -18.31 -22.68 10.25
C TYR A 152 -19.07 -22.83 8.93
N GLN A 153 -18.67 -23.78 8.06
CA GLN A 153 -19.32 -24.06 6.77
C GLN A 153 -19.44 -22.82 5.87
N PHE A 154 -18.43 -21.95 5.91
CA PHE A 154 -18.20 -20.93 4.90
C PHE A 154 -17.19 -21.46 3.89
N GLU A 155 -17.50 -21.37 2.60
CA GLU A 155 -16.48 -21.48 1.57
C GLU A 155 -15.84 -20.10 1.40
N ASP A 156 -14.52 -20.03 1.54
CA ASP A 156 -13.75 -18.81 1.31
C ASP A 156 -13.86 -18.44 -0.19
N HIS A 157 -14.79 -17.54 -0.50
CA HIS A 157 -14.96 -16.95 -1.82
C HIS A 157 -14.51 -15.49 -1.75
N LEU A 158 -13.47 -15.11 -2.51
CA LEU A 158 -13.23 -13.69 -2.80
C LEU A 158 -13.86 -13.38 -4.16
N GLU A 159 -14.86 -12.51 -4.17
CA GLU A 159 -15.56 -12.01 -5.36
C GLU A 159 -14.95 -10.70 -5.91
N TYR A 160 -13.79 -10.29 -5.38
CA TYR A 160 -13.00 -9.20 -5.94
C TYR A 160 -11.61 -9.69 -6.36
N VAL A 161 -11.09 -8.96 -7.33
CA VAL A 161 -9.86 -9.21 -8.03
C VAL A 161 -8.71 -8.67 -7.16
N ASP A 162 -8.04 -9.55 -6.41
CA ASP A 162 -6.90 -9.22 -5.53
C ASP A 162 -5.56 -9.13 -6.28
N TYR A 163 -5.56 -9.43 -7.57
CA TYR A 163 -4.47 -9.32 -8.55
C TYR A 163 -5.05 -8.94 -9.91
N SER A 164 -4.35 -8.19 -10.76
CA SER A 164 -4.87 -7.81 -12.08
C SER A 164 -5.35 -9.00 -12.96
N THR A 165 -6.57 -8.89 -13.51
CA THR A 165 -7.13 -9.86 -14.48
C THR A 165 -7.15 -9.29 -15.90
N ARG A 166 -7.28 -10.16 -16.90
CA ARG A 166 -7.33 -9.76 -18.33
C ARG A 166 -8.47 -8.79 -18.64
N GLU A 167 -9.66 -9.07 -18.14
CA GLU A 167 -10.84 -8.22 -18.37
C GLU A 167 -10.60 -6.83 -17.80
N PHE A 168 -10.09 -6.78 -16.58
CA PHE A 168 -9.80 -5.55 -15.88
C PHE A 168 -8.70 -4.71 -16.58
N GLN A 169 -7.58 -5.34 -16.95
CA GLN A 169 -6.49 -4.70 -17.70
C GLN A 169 -6.97 -4.08 -19.03
N ARG A 170 -7.94 -4.72 -19.71
CA ARG A 170 -8.50 -4.23 -20.98
C ARG A 170 -9.36 -2.98 -20.83
N GLN A 171 -10.01 -2.80 -19.68
CA GLN A 171 -10.90 -1.67 -19.41
C GLN A 171 -10.12 -0.41 -18.98
N LEU A 172 -8.88 -0.57 -18.51
CA LEU A 172 -8.07 0.52 -18.00
C LEU A 172 -7.40 1.35 -19.10
N THR A 173 -7.42 2.67 -18.90
CA THR A 173 -6.60 3.61 -19.65
C THR A 173 -5.20 3.76 -19.03
N PRO A 174 -4.20 4.21 -19.81
CA PRO A 174 -2.86 4.51 -19.27
C PRO A 174 -2.88 5.51 -18.10
N ALA A 175 -3.76 6.52 -18.18
CA ALA A 175 -3.98 7.52 -17.14
C ALA A 175 -4.45 6.89 -15.82
N GLN A 176 -5.42 5.97 -15.90
CA GLN A 176 -5.94 5.26 -14.73
C GLN A 176 -4.87 4.36 -14.10
N VAL A 177 -4.02 3.71 -14.91
CA VAL A 177 -2.91 2.91 -14.38
C VAL A 177 -1.90 3.79 -13.65
N LEU A 178 -1.53 4.95 -14.20
CA LEU A 178 -0.64 5.89 -13.52
C LEU A 178 -1.24 6.39 -12.20
N ALA A 179 -2.52 6.75 -12.21
CA ALA A 179 -3.24 7.16 -11.01
C ALA A 179 -3.24 6.04 -9.94
N TYR A 180 -3.49 4.79 -10.35
CA TYR A 180 -3.45 3.64 -9.45
C TYR A 180 -2.07 3.47 -8.77
N LEU A 181 -0.97 3.60 -9.52
CA LEU A 181 0.38 3.56 -8.95
C LEU A 181 0.60 4.73 -7.97
N LYS A 182 0.19 5.96 -8.33
CA LYS A 182 0.30 7.14 -7.45
C LYS A 182 -0.49 6.96 -6.15
N GLU A 183 -1.70 6.40 -6.21
CA GLU A 183 -2.50 6.07 -5.02
C GLU A 183 -1.85 5.01 -4.13
N GLY A 184 -1.28 3.97 -4.73
CA GLY A 184 -0.55 2.96 -3.99
C GLY A 184 0.70 3.50 -3.31
N HIS A 185 1.40 4.42 -3.97
CA HIS A 185 2.49 5.14 -3.32
C HIS A 185 2.03 6.01 -2.14
N ALA A 186 0.87 6.67 -2.24
CA ALA A 186 0.30 7.41 -1.12
C ALA A 186 -0.01 6.48 0.08
N ARG A 187 -0.46 5.24 -0.16
CA ARG A 187 -0.62 4.22 0.90
C ARG A 187 0.71 3.82 1.53
N PHE A 188 1.74 3.59 0.72
CA PHE A 188 3.09 3.32 1.20
C PHE A 188 3.59 4.43 2.14
N ARG A 189 3.50 5.69 1.72
CA ARG A 189 3.98 6.84 2.51
C ARG A 189 3.22 7.07 3.81
N THR A 190 1.91 6.82 3.81
CA THR A 190 1.07 6.99 5.00
C THR A 190 1.10 5.79 5.95
N GLY A 191 1.81 4.72 5.58
CA GLY A 191 1.85 3.46 6.35
C GLY A 191 0.54 2.66 6.30
N ARG A 192 -0.41 3.02 5.43
CA ARG A 192 -1.72 2.39 5.27
C ARG A 192 -1.74 1.44 4.07
N ARG A 193 -0.73 0.57 4.00
CA ARG A 193 -0.57 -0.42 2.91
C ARG A 193 -1.70 -1.45 2.93
N LEU A 194 -2.00 -2.01 1.76
CA LEU A 194 -2.94 -3.11 1.64
C LEU A 194 -2.34 -4.41 2.20
N THR A 195 -3.15 -5.16 2.94
CA THR A 195 -2.79 -6.53 3.35
C THR A 195 -3.05 -7.46 2.17
N ARG A 196 -2.04 -8.23 1.76
CA ARG A 196 -2.13 -9.12 0.59
C ARG A 196 -1.74 -10.55 0.96
N ASP A 197 -2.51 -11.51 0.47
CA ASP A 197 -2.12 -12.92 0.47
C ASP A 197 -1.25 -13.23 -0.75
N ILE A 198 0.06 -13.04 -0.60
CA ILE A 198 1.04 -13.24 -1.68
C ILE A 198 1.01 -14.69 -2.19
N ARG A 199 0.78 -15.69 -1.31
CA ARG A 199 0.77 -17.09 -1.72
C ARG A 199 -0.42 -17.37 -2.64
N ARG A 200 -1.59 -16.87 -2.27
CA ARG A 200 -2.80 -16.96 -3.09
C ARG A 200 -2.59 -16.27 -4.44
N GLN A 201 -2.05 -15.05 -4.47
CA GLN A 201 -1.81 -14.32 -5.72
C GLN A 201 -0.84 -15.07 -6.65
N ILE A 202 0.21 -15.70 -6.11
CA ILE A 202 1.11 -16.56 -6.89
C ILE A 202 0.36 -17.77 -7.49
N LEU A 203 -0.49 -18.43 -6.70
CA LEU A 203 -1.26 -19.58 -7.18
C LEU A 203 -2.26 -19.17 -8.28
N ALA A 204 -2.94 -18.04 -8.09
CA ALA A 204 -3.89 -17.52 -9.05
C ALA A 204 -3.20 -17.10 -10.36
N THR A 205 -2.16 -16.25 -10.28
CA THR A 205 -1.40 -15.83 -11.46
C THR A 205 -0.66 -16.98 -12.16
N GLY A 206 -0.31 -18.04 -11.44
CA GLY A 206 0.26 -19.26 -12.02
C GLY A 206 -0.76 -20.13 -12.77
N THR A 207 -2.04 -20.07 -12.38
CA THR A 207 -3.13 -20.85 -12.98
C THR A 207 -3.79 -20.11 -14.14
N ASP A 208 -4.16 -18.85 -13.90
CA ASP A 208 -4.96 -18.03 -14.82
C ASP A 208 -4.11 -17.13 -15.72
N GLY A 209 -2.79 -17.08 -15.47
CA GLY A 209 -1.85 -16.17 -16.10
C GLY A 209 -1.76 -14.83 -15.38
N GLN A 210 -0.81 -14.00 -15.82
CA GLN A 210 -0.56 -12.67 -15.28
C GLN A 210 -0.95 -11.58 -16.29
N HIS A 211 -1.55 -10.49 -15.80
CA HIS A 211 -2.08 -9.40 -16.61
C HIS A 211 -1.62 -8.03 -16.12
N PRO A 212 -0.29 -7.78 -16.11
CA PRO A 212 0.29 -6.60 -15.50
C PRO A 212 -0.24 -5.31 -16.09
N LEU A 213 -0.54 -4.36 -15.23
CA LEU A 213 -1.05 -3.03 -15.60
C LEU A 213 0.06 -2.16 -16.17
N ALA A 214 1.29 -2.31 -15.68
CA ALA A 214 2.44 -1.51 -16.06
C ALA A 214 3.72 -2.36 -16.20
N VAL A 215 4.67 -1.83 -16.97
CA VAL A 215 6.07 -2.27 -16.99
C VAL A 215 6.90 -1.15 -16.37
N VAL A 216 7.59 -1.44 -15.27
CA VAL A 216 8.42 -0.47 -14.55
C VAL A 216 9.89 -0.78 -14.80
N LEU A 217 10.59 0.10 -15.52
CA LEU A 217 12.04 0.09 -15.66
C LEU A 217 12.66 0.91 -14.54
N HIS A 218 13.39 0.26 -13.63
CA HIS A 218 13.99 0.92 -12.46
C HIS A 218 15.36 0.37 -12.06
N CYS A 219 15.96 0.99 -11.06
CA CYS A 219 17.31 0.68 -10.62
C CYS A 219 17.38 -0.65 -9.84
N ILE A 220 18.55 -1.29 -9.85
CA ILE A 220 18.84 -2.42 -8.95
C ILE A 220 18.98 -1.98 -7.47
N ASP A 221 18.97 -0.68 -7.19
CA ASP A 221 19.07 -0.14 -5.83
C ASP A 221 18.02 -0.75 -4.91
N SER A 222 18.50 -1.36 -3.81
CA SER A 222 17.68 -2.12 -2.86
C SER A 222 16.67 -1.27 -2.10
N ARG A 223 16.81 0.07 -2.13
CA ARG A 223 15.89 1.02 -1.50
C ARG A 223 14.72 1.39 -2.41
N THR A 224 14.73 0.92 -3.66
CA THR A 224 13.74 1.31 -4.68
C THR A 224 12.91 0.16 -5.29
N PRO A 225 12.45 -0.86 -4.52
CA PRO A 225 11.59 -1.90 -5.06
C PRO A 225 10.21 -1.34 -5.44
N ALA A 226 9.92 -1.29 -6.74
CA ALA A 226 8.69 -0.69 -7.29
C ALA A 226 7.41 -1.30 -6.70
N GLU A 227 7.39 -2.62 -6.47
CA GLU A 227 6.26 -3.36 -5.92
C GLU A 227 5.86 -2.84 -4.53
N LEU A 228 6.87 -2.53 -3.70
CA LEU A 228 6.64 -1.99 -2.36
C LEU A 228 6.35 -0.49 -2.39
N LEU A 229 7.08 0.27 -3.21
CA LEU A 229 6.95 1.72 -3.29
C LEU A 229 5.60 2.14 -3.85
N PHE A 230 5.04 1.38 -4.79
CA PHE A 230 3.70 1.60 -5.34
C PHE A 230 2.63 0.75 -4.66
N ASP A 231 2.97 -0.01 -3.61
CA ASP A 231 2.05 -0.89 -2.88
C ASP A 231 1.14 -1.66 -3.84
N VAL A 232 1.73 -2.47 -4.72
CA VAL A 232 1.06 -3.35 -5.71
C VAL A 232 1.30 -4.84 -5.39
N GLY A 233 0.47 -5.72 -5.94
CA GLY A 233 0.52 -7.17 -5.71
C GLY A 233 1.30 -7.96 -6.77
N VAL A 234 1.32 -9.28 -6.61
CA VAL A 234 1.92 -10.20 -7.60
C VAL A 234 1.08 -10.20 -8.87
N GLY A 235 1.74 -10.04 -10.02
CA GLY A 235 1.11 -10.00 -11.33
C GLY A 235 0.64 -8.61 -11.77
N ASP A 236 0.65 -7.61 -10.88
CA ASP A 236 0.17 -6.25 -11.19
C ASP A 236 1.14 -5.42 -12.03
N ILE A 237 2.44 -5.68 -11.92
CA ILE A 237 3.47 -5.00 -12.74
C ILE A 237 4.51 -6.00 -13.22
N PHE A 238 5.11 -5.70 -14.36
CA PHE A 238 6.40 -6.25 -14.74
C PHE A 238 7.53 -5.33 -14.28
N SER A 239 8.50 -5.91 -13.56
CA SER A 239 9.58 -5.19 -12.90
C SER A 239 10.89 -5.47 -13.64
N VAL A 240 11.38 -4.48 -14.38
CA VAL A 240 12.66 -4.56 -15.10
C VAL A 240 13.70 -3.77 -14.32
N ARG A 241 14.69 -4.47 -13.74
CA ARG A 241 15.69 -3.87 -12.86
C ARG A 241 17.07 -3.89 -13.49
N VAL A 242 17.63 -2.72 -13.77
CA VAL A 242 18.99 -2.54 -14.30
C VAL A 242 19.66 -1.41 -13.54
N ALA A 243 20.94 -1.53 -13.20
CA ALA A 243 21.67 -0.46 -12.54
C ALA A 243 21.58 0.84 -13.35
N GLY A 244 21.20 1.95 -12.70
CA GLY A 244 20.97 3.23 -13.37
C GLY A 244 19.79 3.25 -14.35
N ASN A 245 18.89 2.26 -14.30
CA ASN A 245 17.66 2.17 -15.10
C ASN A 245 17.90 2.43 -16.61
N THR A 246 19.03 1.92 -17.14
CA THR A 246 19.43 2.10 -18.54
C THR A 246 18.76 1.11 -19.48
N THR A 247 18.83 1.40 -20.77
CA THR A 247 18.23 0.59 -21.83
C THR A 247 19.25 -0.35 -22.47
N SER A 248 18.77 -1.47 -22.98
CA SER A 248 19.54 -2.37 -23.85
C SER A 248 18.54 -3.10 -24.78
N PRO A 249 18.99 -3.81 -25.82
CA PRO A 249 18.08 -4.61 -26.65
C PRO A 249 17.21 -5.59 -25.85
N LYS A 250 17.75 -6.17 -24.77
CA LYS A 250 16.99 -7.06 -23.87
C LYS A 250 15.95 -6.30 -23.04
N VAL A 251 16.30 -5.10 -22.56
CA VAL A 251 15.35 -4.24 -21.82
C VAL A 251 14.21 -3.80 -22.74
N LEU A 252 14.53 -3.30 -23.94
CA LEU A 252 13.52 -2.91 -24.92
C LEU A 252 12.62 -4.08 -25.29
N GLY A 253 13.18 -5.28 -25.52
CA GLY A 253 12.40 -6.49 -25.75
C GLY A 253 11.46 -6.84 -24.58
N SER A 254 11.90 -6.66 -23.33
CA SER A 254 11.04 -6.86 -22.15
C SER A 254 9.92 -5.82 -22.06
N LEU A 255 10.19 -4.56 -22.40
CA LEU A 255 9.17 -3.50 -22.46
C LEU A 255 8.14 -3.79 -23.56
N GLU A 256 8.60 -4.17 -24.75
CA GLU A 256 7.74 -4.58 -25.87
C GLU A 256 6.88 -5.79 -25.52
N TYR A 257 7.47 -6.81 -24.90
CA TYR A 257 6.72 -7.96 -24.44
C TYR A 257 5.61 -7.55 -23.45
N GLY A 258 5.95 -6.74 -22.45
CA GLY A 258 5.00 -6.30 -21.44
C GLY A 258 3.81 -5.53 -22.03
N CYS A 259 4.06 -4.63 -22.97
CA CYS A 259 3.00 -3.83 -23.58
C CYS A 259 2.29 -4.55 -24.74
N ALA A 260 3.03 -5.00 -25.75
CA ALA A 260 2.46 -5.53 -26.99
C ALA A 260 1.95 -6.98 -26.86
N VAL A 261 2.56 -7.79 -26.00
CA VAL A 261 2.18 -9.21 -25.81
C VAL A 261 1.30 -9.39 -24.57
N ALA A 262 1.73 -8.86 -23.42
CA ALA A 262 1.02 -9.02 -22.15
C ALA A 262 -0.07 -7.97 -21.90
N GLY A 263 -0.12 -6.89 -22.68
CA GLY A 263 -1.20 -5.91 -22.66
C GLY A 263 -1.08 -4.77 -21.64
N ALA A 264 0.09 -4.60 -21.00
CA ALA A 264 0.34 -3.53 -20.05
C ALA A 264 0.13 -2.14 -20.68
N LYS A 265 -0.49 -1.24 -19.93
CA LYS A 265 -0.95 0.08 -20.40
C LYS A 265 0.01 1.22 -20.08
N LEU A 266 1.06 0.95 -19.32
CA LEU A 266 2.02 1.98 -18.89
C LEU A 266 3.43 1.43 -18.93
N VAL A 267 4.35 2.19 -19.50
CA VAL A 267 5.79 2.07 -19.26
C VAL A 267 6.19 3.18 -18.31
N LEU A 268 6.72 2.83 -17.14
CA LEU A 268 7.21 3.78 -16.15
C LEU A 268 8.73 3.64 -16.02
N VAL A 269 9.48 4.68 -16.37
CA VAL A 269 10.92 4.77 -16.15
C VAL A 269 11.16 5.49 -14.82
N MET A 270 11.63 4.74 -13.82
CA MET A 270 11.83 5.22 -12.46
C MET A 270 13.33 5.32 -12.14
N GLY A 271 13.85 6.54 -12.12
CA GLY A 271 15.15 6.86 -11.52
C GLY A 271 15.03 7.13 -10.03
N HIS A 272 16.17 7.34 -9.36
CA HIS A 272 16.17 7.80 -7.97
C HIS A 272 17.36 8.71 -7.64
N THR A 273 17.21 9.53 -6.59
CA THR A 273 18.31 10.33 -6.03
C THR A 273 19.38 9.43 -5.40
N ARG A 274 20.62 9.93 -5.34
CA ARG A 274 21.79 9.23 -4.77
C ARG A 274 22.02 7.85 -5.41
N CYS A 275 21.90 7.79 -6.74
CA CYS A 275 22.08 6.57 -7.51
C CYS A 275 23.56 6.21 -7.66
N GLY A 276 23.96 5.04 -7.14
CA GLY A 276 25.34 4.58 -7.19
C GLY A 276 25.91 4.47 -8.60
N ALA A 277 25.13 3.95 -9.56
CA ALA A 277 25.56 3.85 -10.96
C ALA A 277 25.81 5.24 -11.57
N VAL A 278 24.92 6.20 -11.31
CA VAL A 278 25.08 7.58 -11.79
C VAL A 278 26.28 8.26 -11.14
N THR A 279 26.47 8.09 -9.82
CA THR A 279 27.67 8.59 -9.12
C THR A 279 28.95 8.04 -9.75
N THR A 280 29.02 6.73 -10.04
CA THR A 280 30.20 6.14 -10.66
C THR A 280 30.40 6.62 -12.09
N ALA A 281 29.33 6.76 -12.87
CA ALA A 281 29.39 7.32 -14.23
C ALA A 281 29.94 8.75 -14.23
N VAL A 282 29.45 9.60 -13.31
CA VAL A 282 29.95 10.97 -13.10
C VAL A 282 31.42 10.99 -12.72
N ARG A 283 31.83 10.18 -11.75
CA ARG A 283 33.25 10.10 -11.36
C ARG A 283 34.13 9.66 -12.53
N ALA A 284 33.73 8.64 -13.28
CA ALA A 284 34.49 8.16 -14.44
C ALA A 284 34.51 9.15 -15.61
N ALA A 285 33.46 9.95 -15.80
CA ALA A 285 33.42 10.97 -16.84
C ALA A 285 34.25 12.22 -16.49
N CYS A 286 34.38 12.52 -15.20
CA CYS A 286 35.04 13.73 -14.71
C CYS A 286 36.48 13.52 -14.23
N THR A 287 36.98 12.28 -14.14
CA THR A 287 38.40 11.99 -13.87
C THR A 287 39.09 11.41 -15.11
N THR A 288 40.41 11.25 -15.06
CA THR A 288 41.19 10.60 -16.13
C THR A 288 41.20 9.07 -16.01
N GLU A 289 40.61 8.52 -14.95
CA GLU A 289 40.57 7.09 -14.71
C GLU A 289 39.45 6.43 -15.53
N SER A 290 39.75 5.31 -16.17
CA SER A 290 38.72 4.47 -16.79
C SER A 290 37.79 3.86 -15.73
N VAL A 291 36.58 3.47 -16.13
CA VAL A 291 35.64 2.76 -15.23
C VAL A 291 36.27 1.49 -14.65
N ALA A 292 37.06 0.76 -15.45
CA ALA A 292 37.74 -0.44 -14.99
C ALA A 292 38.76 -0.14 -13.86
N GLN A 293 39.46 0.98 -13.93
CA GLN A 293 40.38 1.42 -12.87
C GLN A 293 39.61 1.86 -11.62
N LEU A 294 38.53 2.63 -11.78
CA LEU A 294 37.72 3.14 -10.67
C LEU A 294 36.97 2.04 -9.91
N THR A 295 36.51 1.01 -10.62
CA THR A 295 35.62 -0.01 -10.06
C THR A 295 36.31 -1.35 -9.84
N GLY A 296 37.46 -1.58 -10.48
CA GLY A 296 38.08 -2.92 -10.58
C GLY A 296 37.26 -3.94 -11.37
N CYS A 297 36.21 -3.51 -12.10
CA CYS A 297 35.23 -4.38 -12.72
C CYS A 297 35.26 -4.30 -14.26
N GLN A 298 35.06 -5.44 -14.93
CA GLN A 298 35.14 -5.54 -16.39
C GLN A 298 33.83 -5.23 -17.12
N HIS A 299 32.68 -5.39 -16.45
CA HIS A 299 31.35 -5.33 -17.09
C HIS A 299 30.54 -4.09 -16.73
N VAL A 300 30.97 -3.32 -15.71
CA VAL A 300 30.23 -2.15 -15.23
C VAL A 300 30.15 -1.06 -16.30
N GLU A 301 31.16 -0.97 -17.17
CA GLU A 301 31.20 -0.06 -18.33
C GLU A 301 29.93 -0.17 -19.22
N TYR A 302 29.42 -1.38 -19.45
CA TYR A 302 28.22 -1.58 -20.28
C TYR A 302 26.96 -0.90 -19.72
N VAL A 303 26.93 -0.65 -18.41
CA VAL A 303 25.86 0.10 -17.77
C VAL A 303 26.17 1.60 -17.76
N LEU A 304 27.41 1.96 -17.41
CA LEU A 304 27.76 3.35 -17.19
C LEU A 304 27.84 4.16 -18.48
N LYS A 305 28.19 3.54 -19.61
CA LYS A 305 28.34 4.21 -20.90
C LYS A 305 27.07 4.98 -21.30
N ASP A 306 25.90 4.36 -21.14
CA ASP A 306 24.61 5.01 -21.47
C ASP A 306 24.36 6.25 -20.59
N ILE A 307 24.75 6.18 -19.32
CA ILE A 307 24.62 7.29 -18.37
C ILE A 307 25.62 8.40 -18.70
N GLN A 308 26.85 8.04 -19.12
CA GLN A 308 27.89 9.00 -19.46
C GLN A 308 27.52 9.89 -20.65
N GLU A 309 26.64 9.44 -21.54
CA GLU A 309 26.17 10.24 -22.68
C GLU A 309 25.36 11.47 -22.29
N VAL A 310 24.75 11.50 -21.10
CA VAL A 310 24.00 12.67 -20.61
C VAL A 310 24.83 13.61 -19.73
N ILE A 311 26.10 13.28 -19.50
CA ILE A 311 26.96 14.06 -18.60
C ILE A 311 27.60 15.20 -19.38
N ASP A 312 27.32 16.43 -18.94
CA ASP A 312 28.03 17.60 -19.44
C ASP A 312 29.49 17.59 -18.93
N ARG A 313 30.43 17.28 -19.83
CA ARG A 313 31.86 17.25 -19.54
C ARG A 313 32.42 18.63 -19.18
N HIS A 314 31.79 19.73 -19.58
CA HIS A 314 32.22 21.06 -19.16
C HIS A 314 31.88 21.32 -17.69
N ALA A 315 30.76 20.77 -17.20
CA ALA A 315 30.40 20.85 -15.79
C ALA A 315 31.38 20.08 -14.88
N CYS A 316 32.02 19.02 -15.39
CA CYS A 316 33.04 18.26 -14.66
C CYS A 316 34.24 19.11 -14.20
N ALA A 317 34.62 20.14 -14.96
CA ALA A 317 35.78 20.98 -14.65
C ALA A 317 35.69 21.70 -13.30
N ARG A 318 34.47 21.84 -12.75
CA ARG A 318 34.21 22.50 -11.47
C ARG A 318 33.92 21.53 -10.33
N MET A 319 33.94 20.23 -10.58
CA MET A 319 33.47 19.23 -9.61
C MET A 319 34.36 19.17 -8.36
N ASP A 320 35.67 19.35 -8.51
CA ASP A 320 36.63 19.41 -7.40
C ASP A 320 36.47 20.65 -6.52
N GLN A 321 35.78 21.68 -7.02
CA GLN A 321 35.51 22.94 -6.31
C GLN A 321 34.13 22.93 -5.62
N MET A 322 33.29 21.94 -5.93
CA MET A 322 31.95 21.81 -5.36
C MET A 322 32.01 21.23 -3.94
N SER A 323 31.15 21.73 -3.07
CA SER A 323 30.85 21.07 -1.80
C SER A 323 30.22 19.68 -2.02
N PRO A 324 30.25 18.78 -1.02
CA PRO A 324 29.60 17.48 -1.13
C PRO A 324 28.09 17.57 -1.43
N ALA A 325 27.41 18.64 -0.97
CA ALA A 325 26.00 18.87 -1.26
C ALA A 325 25.79 19.21 -2.75
N GLU A 326 26.63 20.07 -3.31
CA GLU A 326 26.57 20.46 -4.72
C GLU A 326 26.93 19.29 -5.65
N GLN A 327 27.91 18.46 -5.28
CA GLN A 327 28.23 17.24 -6.02
C GLN A 327 27.06 16.26 -6.04
N ASN A 328 26.38 16.07 -4.91
CA ASN A 328 25.18 15.24 -4.85
C ASN A 328 24.04 15.81 -5.71
N ALA A 329 23.82 17.13 -5.66
CA ALA A 329 22.81 17.79 -6.49
C ALA A 329 23.13 17.64 -7.99
N PHE A 330 24.40 17.73 -8.38
CA PHE A 330 24.86 17.47 -9.74
C PHE A 330 24.58 16.02 -10.17
N VAL A 331 24.95 15.04 -9.35
CA VAL A 331 24.66 13.62 -9.59
C VAL A 331 23.15 13.38 -9.72
N ASP A 332 22.33 13.96 -8.85
CA ASP A 332 20.87 13.85 -8.93
C ASP A 332 20.32 14.55 -10.19
N GLY A 333 20.96 15.62 -10.66
CA GLY A 333 20.67 16.25 -11.95
C GLY A 333 20.95 15.31 -13.13
N VAL A 334 22.10 14.63 -13.11
CA VAL A 334 22.43 13.59 -14.11
C VAL A 334 21.45 12.43 -14.05
N ALA A 335 21.00 12.01 -12.85
CA ALA A 335 20.00 10.96 -12.71
C ALA A 335 18.67 11.34 -13.38
N ARG A 336 18.23 12.60 -13.24
CA ARG A 336 17.05 13.14 -13.95
C ARG A 336 17.25 13.12 -15.46
N ALA A 337 18.39 13.63 -15.94
CA ALA A 337 18.71 13.66 -17.37
C ALA A 337 18.77 12.24 -17.97
N ASN A 338 19.29 11.27 -17.22
CA ASN A 338 19.32 9.87 -17.63
C ASN A 338 17.93 9.25 -17.78
N VAL A 339 16.96 9.59 -16.91
CA VAL A 339 15.56 9.18 -17.09
C VAL A 339 15.01 9.76 -18.39
N LEU A 340 15.20 11.05 -18.64
CA LEU A 340 14.71 11.70 -19.87
C LEU A 340 15.33 11.08 -21.13
N ARG A 341 16.67 10.88 -21.16
CA ARG A 341 17.33 10.15 -22.26
C ARG A 341 16.75 8.75 -22.43
N THR A 342 16.49 8.04 -21.34
CA THR A 342 15.92 6.69 -21.40
C THR A 342 14.54 6.70 -22.05
N LEU A 343 13.67 7.67 -21.73
CA LEU A 343 12.38 7.84 -22.39
C LEU A 343 12.56 8.07 -23.91
N ASP A 344 13.49 8.93 -24.29
CA ASP A 344 13.77 9.23 -25.70
C ASP A 344 14.30 8.00 -26.44
N VAL A 345 15.21 7.25 -25.83
CA VAL A 345 15.75 6.00 -26.40
C VAL A 345 14.65 4.96 -26.59
N ILE A 346 13.75 4.80 -25.62
CA ILE A 346 12.60 3.88 -25.76
C ILE A 346 11.74 4.28 -26.97
N ARG A 347 11.42 5.57 -27.11
CA ARG A 347 10.60 6.08 -28.22
C ARG A 347 11.31 5.99 -29.58
N GLN A 348 12.63 6.18 -29.62
CA GLN A 348 13.39 6.16 -30.86
C GLN A 348 13.72 4.73 -31.32
N GLN A 349 14.07 3.85 -30.39
CA GLN A 349 14.59 2.51 -30.70
C GLN A 349 13.52 1.41 -30.69
N SER A 350 12.32 1.68 -30.16
CA SER A 350 11.17 0.77 -30.27
C SER A 350 10.04 1.41 -31.10
N PRO A 351 10.00 1.13 -32.42
CA PRO A 351 8.86 1.52 -33.26
C PRO A 351 7.52 0.96 -32.74
N THR A 352 7.56 -0.21 -32.09
CA THR A 352 6.39 -0.86 -31.48
C THR A 352 5.81 -0.02 -30.35
N LEU A 353 6.63 0.34 -29.35
CA LEU A 353 6.16 1.14 -28.21
C LEU A 353 5.77 2.56 -28.62
N ALA A 354 6.55 3.19 -29.51
CA ALA A 354 6.22 4.51 -30.03
C ALA A 354 4.90 4.53 -30.81
N ARG A 355 4.58 3.45 -31.54
CA ARG A 355 3.28 3.31 -32.21
C ARG A 355 2.15 3.15 -31.18
N LEU A 356 2.31 2.26 -30.20
CA LEU A 356 1.30 2.06 -29.14
C LEU A 356 1.02 3.34 -28.33
N GLU A 357 2.07 4.13 -28.04
CA GLU A 357 1.93 5.42 -27.35
C GLU A 357 1.17 6.43 -28.21
N ARG A 358 1.49 6.55 -29.52
CA ARG A 358 0.77 7.44 -30.45
C ARG A 358 -0.69 7.07 -30.63
N GLU A 359 -1.01 5.78 -30.59
CA GLU A 359 -2.38 5.26 -30.65
C GLU A 359 -3.14 5.39 -29.33
N GLY A 360 -2.50 5.89 -28.25
CA GLY A 360 -3.11 6.05 -26.93
C GLY A 360 -3.35 4.73 -26.19
N GLN A 361 -2.79 3.62 -26.68
CA GLN A 361 -2.96 2.31 -26.04
C GLN A 361 -2.08 2.16 -24.79
N ILE A 362 -0.94 2.85 -24.77
CA ILE A 362 -0.03 2.94 -23.63
C ILE A 362 0.38 4.38 -23.38
N ALA A 363 0.94 4.66 -22.20
CA ALA A 363 1.73 5.86 -21.93
C ALA A 363 3.16 5.50 -21.55
N ILE A 364 4.13 6.37 -21.87
CA ILE A 364 5.53 6.22 -21.45
C ILE A 364 5.89 7.42 -20.55
N VAL A 365 6.09 7.15 -19.26
CA VAL A 365 6.22 8.17 -18.22
C VAL A 365 7.55 8.03 -17.51
N GLY A 366 8.22 9.15 -17.23
CA GLY A 366 9.39 9.19 -16.37
C GLY A 366 9.04 9.64 -14.95
N THR A 367 9.80 9.18 -13.97
CA THR A 367 9.75 9.70 -12.59
C THR A 367 11.11 9.60 -11.89
N ILE A 368 11.35 10.49 -10.92
CA ILE A 368 12.44 10.37 -9.96
C ILE A 368 11.88 10.12 -8.57
N TYR A 369 12.40 9.10 -7.90
CA TYR A 369 12.17 8.82 -6.49
C TYR A 369 13.25 9.47 -5.64
N ASP A 370 12.87 10.27 -4.66
CA ASP A 370 13.82 10.76 -3.67
C ASP A 370 13.94 9.77 -2.50
N VAL A 371 15.09 9.11 -2.40
CA VAL A 371 15.33 8.09 -1.37
C VAL A 371 15.36 8.65 0.06
N MET A 372 15.51 9.97 0.23
CA MET A 372 15.54 10.62 1.54
C MET A 372 14.15 11.03 2.02
N THR A 373 13.33 11.58 1.12
CA THR A 373 11.99 12.11 1.45
C THR A 373 10.89 11.09 1.20
N GLY A 374 11.16 10.09 0.36
CA GLY A 374 10.20 9.11 -0.10
C GLY A 374 9.18 9.66 -1.10
N GLU A 375 9.48 10.79 -1.76
CA GLU A 375 8.60 11.45 -2.74
C GLU A 375 8.93 11.05 -4.18
N PHE A 376 7.92 11.07 -5.05
CA PHE A 376 8.10 10.97 -6.50
C PHE A 376 7.87 12.32 -7.19
N THR A 377 8.73 12.65 -8.15
CA THR A 377 8.50 13.71 -9.13
C THR A 377 8.31 13.09 -10.52
N PHE A 378 7.09 13.19 -11.07
CA PHE A 378 6.74 12.64 -12.38
C PHE A 378 6.92 13.69 -13.49
N TRP A 379 7.42 13.25 -14.65
CA TRP A 379 7.46 14.06 -15.88
C TRP A 379 6.36 13.57 -16.82
N SER A 380 5.13 14.02 -16.62
CA SER A 380 4.02 13.84 -17.58
C SER A 380 2.67 14.40 -17.13
N ASP A 381 2.57 15.19 -16.04
CA ASP A 381 1.26 15.73 -15.62
C ASP A 381 0.60 16.62 -16.72
N GLU A 382 1.36 17.08 -17.72
CA GLU A 382 0.83 17.81 -18.89
C GLU A 382 0.44 16.91 -20.11
N LEU A 383 0.91 15.66 -20.19
CA LEU A 383 0.69 14.78 -21.36
C LEU A 383 -0.50 13.83 -21.23
N VAL A 384 -1.01 13.64 -20.01
CA VAL A 384 -2.08 12.68 -19.72
C VAL A 384 -3.48 13.33 -19.76
N ASP A 385 -3.58 14.66 -19.68
CA ASP A 385 -4.84 15.34 -19.40
C ASP A 385 -5.67 15.74 -20.65
N ASP A 386 -5.10 15.75 -21.87
CA ASP A 386 -5.76 16.42 -23.01
C ASP A 386 -6.11 15.54 -24.24
N ARG A 387 -5.85 14.22 -24.19
CA ARG A 387 -6.16 13.32 -25.35
C ARG A 387 -7.20 12.24 -25.07
N THR A 388 -7.46 11.91 -23.81
CA THR A 388 -8.45 10.90 -23.41
C THR A 388 -9.84 11.47 -23.12
N ALA A 389 -9.96 12.76 -22.81
CA ALA A 389 -11.26 13.39 -22.57
C ALA A 389 -12.09 13.55 -23.87
N THR A 390 -11.44 13.75 -25.02
CA THR A 390 -12.12 14.09 -26.28
C THR A 390 -12.77 12.88 -26.97
N LEU A 391 -12.34 11.65 -26.67
CA LEU A 391 -12.89 10.43 -27.27
C LEU A 391 -14.11 9.87 -26.51
N ALA A 392 -14.28 10.20 -25.23
CA ALA A 392 -15.42 9.72 -24.44
C ALA A 392 -16.73 10.50 -24.70
N GLN A 393 -16.66 11.69 -25.31
CA GLN A 393 -17.84 12.54 -25.55
C GLN A 393 -18.46 12.41 -26.95
N SER A 394 -17.86 11.64 -27.87
CA SER A 394 -18.36 11.52 -29.26
C SER A 394 -19.30 10.33 -29.54
N ASN A 395 -19.47 9.41 -28.59
CA ASN A 395 -20.31 8.20 -28.75
C ASN A 395 -21.67 8.28 -28.04
N GLY A 396 -22.16 9.49 -27.73
CA GLY A 396 -23.37 9.71 -26.93
C GLY A 396 -24.37 10.68 -27.54
N GLN A 397 -24.77 10.49 -28.81
CA GLN A 397 -26.04 11.04 -29.30
C GLN A 397 -26.84 9.96 -30.04
N PRO A 398 -27.99 9.51 -29.50
CA PRO A 398 -28.96 8.81 -30.30
C PRO A 398 -29.65 9.83 -31.22
N GLY A 399 -29.60 9.57 -32.53
CA GLY A 399 -30.35 10.35 -33.51
C GLY A 399 -31.84 10.24 -33.26
N GLU A 400 -32.47 11.36 -32.95
CA GLU A 400 -33.91 11.55 -33.09
C GLU A 400 -34.24 11.59 -34.59
N GLY A 401 -34.90 10.54 -35.07
CA GLY A 401 -35.54 10.49 -36.38
C GLY A 401 -37.02 10.17 -36.21
N ALA A 402 -37.85 11.19 -36.40
CA ALA A 402 -39.25 11.10 -36.82
C ALA A 402 -39.44 12.12 -37.95
#